data_AF-A0A565BHY6-F1
#
_entry.id   AF-A0A565BHY6-F1
#
_cell.length_a   1.000
_cell.length_b   1.000
_cell.length_c   1.000
_cell.angle_alpha   90.00
_cell.angle_beta   90.00
_cell.angle_gamma   90.00
#
_symmetry.space_group_name_H-M   'P 1'
#
loop_
_entity.id
_entity.type
_entity.pdbx_description
1 polymer ?
#
loop_
_entity_poly.entity_id
_entity_poly.type
_entity_poly.pdbx_seq_one_letter_code
_entity_poly.pdbx_strand_id
1 'polypeptide(L)'
;MVVVSGGMNQHKNQIVDAVVISRILGAVLVVPILQINLIWGDESEFSDIFDLEQFKSVLANDVKIVSMLPASKFNKDGVLLLKRFDSRLFKDLPSDLQKLRCKVAFEALKIRKI
;
A
#
# COMPACT_ATOMS: atom_id res chain seq x y z
N MET A 1 4.00 5.61 6.65
CA MET A 1 2.68 6.04 6.12
C MET A 1 2.78 6.16 4.61
N VAL A 2 1.73 5.77 3.88
CA VAL A 2 1.73 5.77 2.41
C VAL A 2 0.56 6.60 1.93
N VAL A 3 0.82 7.52 1.01
CA VAL A 3 -0.21 8.28 0.30
C VAL A 3 -0.07 8.00 -1.19
N VAL A 4 -1.14 7.50 -1.80
CA VAL A 4 -1.15 7.13 -3.21
C VAL A 4 -2.01 8.12 -4.01
N SER A 5 -1.56 8.43 -5.21
CA SER A 5 -2.19 9.47 -6.04
C SER A 5 -2.25 9.07 -7.51
N GLY A 6 -3.11 9.74 -8.29
CA GLY A 6 -3.32 9.42 -9.71
C GLY A 6 -4.56 8.55 -9.95
N GLY A 7 -4.58 7.82 -11.06
CA GLY A 7 -5.67 6.90 -11.42
C GLY A 7 -5.52 5.51 -10.79
N MET A 8 -6.55 4.66 -10.93
CA MET A 8 -6.65 3.33 -10.31
C MET A 8 -5.40 2.46 -10.50
N ASN A 9 -4.89 2.37 -11.74
CA ASN A 9 -3.69 1.56 -12.02
C ASN A 9 -2.43 2.14 -11.34
N GLN A 10 -2.34 3.47 -11.22
CA GLN A 10 -1.24 4.13 -10.51
C GLN A 10 -1.33 3.90 -9.01
N HIS A 11 -2.54 3.92 -8.43
CA HIS A 11 -2.76 3.57 -7.02
C HIS A 11 -2.32 2.14 -6.75
N LYS A 12 -2.78 1.17 -7.55
CA LYS A 12 -2.40 -0.25 -7.40
C LYS A 12 -0.88 -0.42 -7.41
N ASN A 13 -0.19 0.18 -8.39
CA ASN A 13 1.26 0.06 -8.50
C ASN A 13 2.00 0.70 -7.30
N GLN A 14 1.54 1.87 -6.83
CA GLN A 14 2.12 2.50 -5.64
C GLN A 14 1.91 1.62 -4.39
N ILE A 15 0.72 1.04 -4.20
CA ILE A 15 0.46 0.16 -3.06
C ILE A 15 1.35 -1.08 -3.11
N VAL A 16 1.49 -1.71 -4.28
CA VAL A 16 2.37 -2.87 -4.50
C VAL A 16 3.80 -2.56 -4.08
N ASP A 17 4.36 -1.47 -4.58
CA ASP A 17 5.74 -1.10 -4.30
C ASP A 17 5.92 -0.69 -2.82
N ALA A 18 4.94 -0.05 -2.19
CA ALA A 18 4.98 0.25 -0.76
C ALA A 18 5.01 -0.99 0.14
N VAL A 19 4.28 -2.06 -0.22
CA VAL A 19 4.34 -3.34 0.49
C VAL A 19 5.74 -3.95 0.37
N VAL A 20 6.33 -3.94 -0.84
CA VAL A 20 7.70 -4.44 -1.06
C VAL A 20 8.70 -3.64 -0.24
N ILE A 21 8.62 -2.31 -0.27
CA ILE A 21 9.51 -1.44 0.53
C ILE A 21 9.36 -1.74 2.02
N SER A 22 8.13 -1.94 2.51
CA SER A 22 7.88 -2.29 3.91
C SER A 22 8.51 -3.63 4.28
N ARG A 23 8.45 -4.63 3.38
CA ARG A 23 9.11 -5.93 3.55
C ARG A 23 10.63 -5.80 3.63
N ILE A 24 11.23 -5.02 2.73
CA ILE A 24 12.68 -4.78 2.67
C ILE A 24 13.16 -4.09 3.95
N LEU A 25 12.42 -3.09 4.43
CA LEU A 25 12.77 -2.32 5.60
C LEU A 25 12.39 -2.99 6.94
N GLY A 26 11.70 -4.14 6.91
CA GLY A 26 11.13 -4.76 8.11
C GLY A 26 10.12 -3.85 8.84
N ALA A 27 9.48 -2.93 8.10
CA ALA A 27 8.65 -1.88 8.65
C ALA A 27 7.17 -2.29 8.76
N VAL A 28 6.46 -1.62 9.65
CA VAL A 28 4.99 -1.70 9.71
C VAL A 28 4.40 -0.81 8.62
N LEU A 29 3.51 -1.39 7.81
CA LEU A 29 2.74 -0.64 6.83
C LEU A 29 1.45 -0.12 7.48
N VAL A 30 1.22 1.18 7.38
CA VAL A 30 -0.09 1.77 7.68
C VAL A 30 -0.93 1.65 6.42
N VAL A 31 -2.22 1.32 6.54
CA VAL A 31 -3.15 1.26 5.41
C VAL A 31 -2.98 2.50 4.51
N PRO A 32 -2.81 2.33 3.19
CA PRO A 32 -2.58 3.45 2.29
C PRO A 32 -3.74 4.44 2.25
N ILE A 33 -3.42 5.73 2.22
CA ILE A 33 -4.39 6.81 2.04
C ILE A 33 -4.50 7.11 0.55
N LEU A 34 -5.71 7.05 0.00
CA LEU A 34 -5.99 7.43 -1.38
C LEU A 34 -6.16 8.94 -1.47
N GLN A 35 -5.34 9.60 -2.29
CA GLN A 35 -5.45 11.04 -2.49
C GLN A 35 -6.60 11.35 -3.45
N ILE A 36 -7.48 12.27 -3.03
CA ILE A 36 -8.58 12.80 -3.86
C ILE A 36 -8.03 13.30 -5.19
N ASN A 37 -8.59 12.79 -6.28
CA ASN A 37 -8.26 13.26 -7.61
C ASN A 37 -9.18 14.43 -7.97
N LEU A 38 -8.62 15.65 -8.00
CA LEU A 38 -9.36 16.90 -8.25
C LEU A 38 -10.12 16.93 -9.59
N ILE A 39 -9.76 16.07 -10.55
CA ILE A 39 -10.44 15.98 -11.86
C ILE A 39 -11.78 15.23 -11.72
N TRP A 40 -11.84 14.22 -10.85
CA TRP A 40 -12.98 13.31 -10.74
C TRP A 40 -13.74 13.48 -9.41
N GLY A 41 -13.18 14.23 -8.45
CA GLY A 41 -13.80 14.46 -7.14
C GLY A 41 -13.98 13.20 -6.30
N ASP A 42 -13.23 12.14 -6.59
CA ASP A 42 -13.36 10.86 -5.90
C ASP A 42 -12.73 10.92 -4.50
N GLU A 43 -13.58 10.84 -3.48
CA GLU A 43 -13.21 10.86 -2.06
C GLU A 43 -13.15 9.46 -1.43
N SER A 44 -13.24 8.40 -2.24
CA SER A 44 -13.21 7.02 -1.77
C SER A 44 -11.97 6.73 -0.92
N GLU A 45 -12.18 6.10 0.24
CA GLU A 45 -11.12 5.56 1.07
C GLU A 45 -10.63 4.20 0.55
N PHE A 46 -9.53 3.70 1.11
CA PHE A 46 -8.99 2.39 0.73
C PHE A 46 -10.04 1.28 0.84
N SER A 47 -10.83 1.27 1.91
CA SER A 47 -11.85 0.25 2.17
C SER A 47 -13.10 0.35 1.29
N ASP A 48 -13.32 1.49 0.63
CA ASP A 48 -14.43 1.66 -0.31
C ASP A 48 -14.12 0.94 -1.63
N ILE A 49 -12.85 0.92 -2.01
CA ILE A 49 -12.37 0.33 -3.27
C ILE A 49 -11.90 -1.11 -3.06
N PHE A 50 -11.11 -1.37 -2.01
CA PHE A 50 -10.43 -2.64 -1.77
C PHE A 50 -10.96 -3.34 -0.51
N ASP A 51 -10.93 -4.68 -0.53
CA ASP A 51 -11.23 -5.48 0.64
C ASP A 51 -10.07 -5.42 1.65
N LEU A 52 -10.22 -4.56 2.66
CA LEU A 52 -9.22 -4.34 3.70
C LEU A 52 -8.88 -5.60 4.50
N GLU A 53 -9.85 -6.46 4.79
CA GLU A 53 -9.62 -7.66 5.61
C GLU A 53 -8.90 -8.73 4.78
N GLN A 54 -9.26 -8.88 3.51
CA GLN A 54 -8.48 -9.69 2.58
C GLN A 54 -7.05 -9.16 2.42
N PHE A 55 -6.87 -7.85 2.25
CA PHE A 55 -5.55 -7.24 2.11
C PHE A 55 -4.64 -7.55 3.31
N LYS A 56 -5.16 -7.39 4.54
CA LYS A 56 -4.42 -7.76 5.77
C LYS A 56 -4.14 -9.25 5.85
N SER A 57 -5.14 -10.08 5.58
CA SER A 57 -5.04 -11.55 5.71
C SER A 57 -4.02 -12.14 4.74
N VAL A 58 -4.09 -11.74 3.45
CA VAL A 58 -3.17 -12.21 2.41
C VAL A 58 -1.71 -11.86 2.75
N LEU A 59 -1.48 -10.69 3.34
CA LEU A 59 -0.13 -10.16 3.62
C LEU A 59 0.36 -10.40 5.05
N ALA A 60 -0.40 -11.12 5.89
CA ALA A 60 -0.10 -11.27 7.31
C ALA A 60 1.29 -11.88 7.61
N ASN A 61 1.78 -12.73 6.70
CA ASN A 61 3.11 -13.37 6.80
C ASN A 61 4.23 -12.56 6.12
N ASP A 62 3.89 -11.51 5.37
CA ASP A 62 4.84 -10.72 4.58
C ASP A 62 5.15 -9.39 5.26
N VAL A 63 4.11 -8.65 5.67
CA VAL A 63 4.24 -7.30 6.24
C VAL A 63 3.18 -7.10 7.30
N LYS A 64 3.57 -6.52 8.44
CA LYS A 64 2.62 -6.12 9.48
C LYS A 64 1.85 -4.89 9.02
N ILE A 65 0.53 -4.98 8.94
CA ILE A 65 -0.36 -3.89 8.51
C ILE A 65 -1.20 -3.39 9.69
N VAL A 66 -1.27 -2.07 9.86
CA VAL A 66 -2.11 -1.40 10.87
C VAL A 66 -3.01 -0.37 10.21
N SER A 67 -4.23 -0.18 10.73
CA SER A 67 -5.19 0.81 10.20
C SER A 67 -4.78 2.24 10.51
N MET A 68 -4.21 2.50 11.69
CA MET A 68 -3.70 3.81 12.08
C MET A 68 -2.34 3.72 12.76
N LEU A 69 -1.61 4.83 12.77
CA LEU A 69 -0.46 4.98 13.64
C LEU A 69 -0.94 5.08 15.10
N PRO A 70 -0.42 4.26 16.03
CA PRO A 70 -0.75 4.39 17.44
C PRO A 70 -0.26 5.73 17.98
N ALA A 71 -1.17 6.48 18.60
CA ALA A 71 -0.98 7.83 19.11
C ALA A 71 0.17 7.97 20.14
N SER A 72 0.64 6.88 20.74
CA SER A 72 1.57 6.88 21.87
C SER A 72 3.01 6.45 21.56
N LYS A 73 3.35 6.07 20.31
CA LYS A 73 4.62 5.35 20.04
C LYS A 73 5.54 5.91 18.95
N PHE A 74 5.22 7.03 18.31
CA PHE A 74 6.03 7.52 17.20
C PHE A 74 6.46 8.98 17.40
N ASN A 75 7.76 9.18 17.64
CA ASN A 75 8.40 10.46 17.36
C ASN A 75 8.44 10.64 15.83
N LYS A 76 8.35 11.88 15.33
CA LYS A 76 8.24 12.17 13.88
C LYS A 76 9.37 11.53 13.05
N ASP A 77 10.53 11.34 13.67
CA ASP A 77 11.73 10.77 13.05
C ASP A 77 11.61 9.25 12.76
N GLY A 78 10.67 8.54 13.38
CA GLY A 78 10.45 7.11 13.18
C GLY A 78 9.42 6.76 12.10
N VAL A 79 8.85 7.76 11.41
CA VAL A 79 7.78 7.56 10.43
C VAL A 79 8.28 7.87 9.03
N LEU A 80 8.48 6.83 8.21
CA LEU A 80 8.73 7.02 6.78
C LEU A 80 7.42 7.35 6.06
N LEU A 81 7.36 8.52 5.41
CA LEU A 81 6.25 8.93 4.57
C LEU A 81 6.59 8.69 3.10
N LEU A 82 5.86 7.78 2.46
CA LEU A 82 5.98 7.51 1.03
C LEU A 82 4.89 8.28 0.28
N LYS A 83 5.31 9.18 -0.61
CA LYS A 83 4.45 10.00 -1.47
C LYS A 83 4.99 10.00 -2.89
N ARG A 84 4.10 9.89 -3.88
CA ARG A 84 4.39 10.12 -5.32
C ARG A 84 5.69 9.46 -5.81
N PHE A 85 5.88 8.18 -5.50
CA PHE A 85 7.00 7.43 -6.06
C PHE A 85 6.56 6.72 -7.34
N ASP A 86 7.40 6.81 -8.36
CA ASP A 86 7.17 6.15 -9.64
C ASP A 86 7.30 4.63 -9.49
N SER A 87 6.40 3.89 -10.13
CA SER A 87 6.39 2.42 -10.11
C SER A 87 7.57 1.75 -10.83
N ARG A 88 8.57 2.55 -11.23
CA ARG A 88 9.80 2.13 -11.89
C ARG A 88 10.85 1.64 -10.91
N LEU A 89 10.59 1.75 -9.61
CA LEU A 89 11.55 1.45 -8.54
C LEU A 89 12.15 0.05 -8.62
N PHE A 90 11.49 -0.90 -9.28
CA PHE A 90 11.89 -2.29 -9.20
C PHE A 90 11.63 -3.07 -10.50
N LYS A 91 12.59 -3.04 -11.42
CA LYS A 91 12.61 -3.93 -12.59
C LYS A 91 13.37 -5.24 -12.30
N ASP A 92 14.38 -5.19 -11.43
CA ASP A 92 15.28 -6.30 -11.13
C ASP A 92 15.23 -6.70 -9.65
N LEU A 93 14.05 -7.09 -9.16
CA LEU A 93 13.91 -7.61 -7.80
C LEU A 93 14.32 -9.09 -7.70
N PRO A 94 14.86 -9.52 -6.55
CA PRO A 94 14.90 -10.92 -6.17
C PRO A 94 13.54 -11.62 -6.34
N SER A 95 13.57 -12.92 -6.67
CA SER A 95 12.37 -13.68 -7.06
C SER A 95 11.28 -13.69 -5.97
N ASP A 96 11.65 -13.74 -4.70
CA ASP A 96 10.75 -13.67 -3.56
C ASP A 96 10.00 -12.33 -3.51
N LEU A 97 10.68 -11.21 -3.76
CA LEU A 97 10.05 -9.90 -3.79
C LEU A 97 9.23 -9.68 -5.05
N GLN A 98 9.61 -10.26 -6.19
CA GLN A 98 8.75 -10.29 -7.39
C GLN A 98 7.46 -11.07 -7.13
N LYS A 99 7.55 -12.23 -6.47
CA LYS A 99 6.37 -13.02 -6.06
C LYS A 99 5.48 -12.21 -5.11
N LEU A 100 6.07 -11.49 -4.15
CA LEU A 100 5.32 -10.58 -3.28
C LEU A 100 4.59 -9.50 -4.09
N ARG A 101 5.21 -8.91 -5.11
CA ARG A 101 4.53 -7.93 -5.99
C ARG A 101 3.32 -8.53 -6.68
N CYS A 102 3.49 -9.71 -7.29
CA CYS A 102 2.40 -10.41 -7.95
C CYS A 102 1.27 -10.73 -6.97
N LYS A 103 1.62 -11.26 -5.79
CA LYS A 103 0.67 -11.56 -4.71
C LYS A 103 -0.12 -10.32 -4.30
N VAL A 104 0.52 -9.17 -4.11
CA VAL A 104 -0.19 -7.93 -3.77
C VAL A 104 -1.13 -7.50 -4.90
N ALA A 105 -0.64 -7.53 -6.15
CA ALA A 105 -1.37 -7.02 -7.31
C ALA A 105 -2.61 -7.84 -7.67
N PHE A 106 -2.56 -9.16 -7.47
CA PHE A 106 -3.59 -10.10 -7.93
C PHE A 106 -4.40 -10.74 -6.81
N GLU A 107 -3.84 -10.89 -5.59
CA GLU A 107 -4.53 -11.52 -4.47
C GLU A 107 -4.90 -10.54 -3.38
N ALA A 108 -4.00 -9.64 -2.97
CA ALA A 108 -4.27 -8.75 -1.84
C ALA A 108 -5.20 -7.57 -2.21
N LEU A 109 -4.99 -6.96 -3.39
CA LEU A 109 -5.78 -5.82 -3.88
C LEU A 109 -7.05 -6.26 -4.62
N LYS A 110 -7.93 -6.97 -3.92
CA LYS A 110 -9.25 -7.34 -4.45
C LYS A 110 -10.21 -6.16 -4.35
N ILE A 111 -10.81 -5.79 -5.48
CA ILE A 111 -11.82 -4.75 -5.56
C ILE A 111 -13.11 -5.26 -4.91
N ARG A 112 -13.74 -4.45 -4.05
CA ARG A 112 -15.09 -4.73 -3.56
C ARG A 112 -16.06 -4.65 -4.73
N LYS A 113 -16.88 -5.69 -4.93
CA LYS A 113 -17.98 -5.60 -5.88
C LYS A 113 -18.98 -4.58 -5.32
N ILE A 114 -19.18 -3.49 -6.07
CA ILE A 114 -20.28 -2.54 -5.88
C ILE A 114 -21.59 -3.24 -6.24
#